data_AF-A0A8J3X6H1-F1
#
_entry.id   AF-A0A8J3X6H1-F1
#
_cell.length_a   1.000
_cell.length_b   1.000
_cell.length_c   1.000
_cell.angle_alpha   90.00
_cell.angle_beta   90.00
_cell.angle_gamma   90.00
#
_symmetry.space_group_name_H-M   'P 1'
#
loop_
_entity.id
_entity.type
_entity.pdbx_description
1 polymer ?
#
loop_
_entity_poly.entity_id
_entity_poly.type
_entity_poly.pdbx_seq_one_letter_code
_entity_poly.pdbx_strand_id
1 'polypeptide(L)'
;MASRTPPIRVACHVIDDPFQVFRDYCIDYPNTLRRYDWAQVDRLRLSPEVVSASRSLFSRISREQELRLLSLNVNAPWDIVPPDARLHDADPLVRDGLYGRALTLYNHFLHQSGDGIADAKVSKSLHLTRPAFFPILDTQVLKLYRTSAQIAARDLSEAGSPYAPPRRAFWEAFRQDVIRAGDGLAALRDAARNDDHPVVAEAADQLSDVRIIDILAWSISRQIASTSWR
;
A
#
# COMPACT_ATOMS: atom_id res chain seq x y z
N MET A 1 12.87 -29.87 5.62
CA MET A 1 13.33 -28.92 4.58
C MET A 1 12.36 -27.77 4.61
N ALA A 2 12.79 -26.54 4.93
CA ALA A 2 11.90 -25.40 4.84
C ALA A 2 11.40 -25.29 3.40
N SER A 3 10.07 -25.33 3.21
CA SER A 3 9.49 -25.16 1.88
C SER A 3 9.84 -23.76 1.41
N ARG A 4 10.66 -23.67 0.35
CA ARG A 4 11.06 -22.39 -0.22
C ARG A 4 9.83 -21.69 -0.76
N THR A 5 9.55 -20.48 -0.28
CA THR A 5 8.45 -19.65 -0.79
C THR A 5 8.63 -19.41 -2.29
N PRO A 6 7.60 -19.56 -3.13
CA PRO A 6 7.72 -19.33 -4.55
C PRO A 6 8.03 -17.85 -4.84
N PRO A 7 8.72 -17.54 -5.96
CA PRO A 7 9.02 -16.17 -6.33
C PRO A 7 7.75 -15.31 -6.47
N ILE A 8 7.81 -14.06 -6.02
CA ILE A 8 6.73 -13.08 -6.18
C ILE A 8 7.19 -12.01 -7.17
N ARG A 9 6.30 -11.64 -8.09
CA ARG A 9 6.53 -10.53 -9.02
C ARG A 9 5.89 -9.25 -8.48
N VAL A 10 6.66 -8.17 -8.43
CA VAL A 10 6.21 -6.83 -7.99
C VAL A 10 6.76 -5.79 -8.96
N ALA A 11 5.88 -4.94 -9.50
CA ALA A 11 6.20 -3.91 -10.47
C ALA A 11 7.05 -4.42 -11.66
N CYS A 12 6.70 -5.61 -12.18
CA CYS A 12 7.42 -6.34 -13.22
C CYS A 12 8.78 -6.97 -12.80
N HIS A 13 9.27 -6.74 -11.58
CA HIS A 13 10.49 -7.37 -11.05
C HIS A 13 10.16 -8.67 -10.32
N VAL A 14 11.01 -9.69 -10.45
CA VAL A 14 10.86 -10.96 -9.72
C VAL A 14 11.72 -10.92 -8.45
N ILE A 15 11.13 -11.31 -7.34
CA ILE A 15 11.82 -11.50 -6.06
C ILE A 15 11.90 -13.00 -5.81
N ASP A 16 13.10 -13.57 -5.92
CA ASP A 16 13.33 -15.02 -5.83
C ASP A 16 13.16 -15.59 -4.41
N ASP A 17 13.39 -14.76 -3.38
CA ASP A 17 13.22 -15.12 -1.98
C ASP A 17 12.42 -14.04 -1.23
N PRO A 18 11.10 -13.99 -1.44
CA PRO A 18 10.27 -12.95 -0.84
C PRO A 18 10.13 -13.14 0.68
N PHE A 19 10.30 -14.36 1.19
CA PHE A 19 10.30 -14.62 2.62
C PHE A 19 11.51 -13.97 3.31
N GLN A 20 12.72 -14.13 2.76
CA GLN A 20 13.90 -13.48 3.34
C GLN A 20 13.75 -11.95 3.35
N VAL A 21 13.25 -11.35 2.27
CA VAL A 21 13.00 -9.90 2.21
C VAL A 21 12.01 -9.46 3.29
N PHE A 22 10.91 -10.19 3.46
CA PHE A 22 9.90 -9.91 4.48
C PHE A 22 10.48 -10.04 5.89
N ARG A 23 11.23 -11.12 6.14
CA ARG A 23 11.88 -11.40 7.42
C ARG A 23 12.87 -10.29 7.79
N ASP A 24 13.75 -9.91 6.87
CA ASP A 24 14.72 -8.83 7.07
C ASP A 24 14.02 -7.52 7.37
N TYR A 25 12.93 -7.20 6.65
CA TYR A 25 12.14 -6.01 6.95
C TYR A 25 11.60 -6.01 8.39
N CYS A 26 11.05 -7.14 8.85
CA CYS A 26 10.48 -7.21 10.19
C CYS A 26 11.54 -7.04 11.29
N ILE A 27 12.76 -7.53 11.06
CA ILE A 27 13.89 -7.45 12.00
C ILE A 27 14.54 -6.05 11.98
N ASP A 28 14.70 -5.46 10.80
CA ASP A 28 15.38 -4.17 10.63
C ASP A 28 14.47 -2.99 10.99
N TYR A 29 13.15 -3.13 10.85
CA TYR A 29 12.17 -2.05 11.04
C TYR A 29 11.09 -2.31 12.12
N PRO A 30 11.44 -2.83 13.32
CA PRO A 30 10.47 -3.17 14.35
C PRO A 30 9.74 -1.94 14.90
N ASN A 31 10.36 -0.76 14.82
CA ASN A 31 9.73 0.49 15.22
C ASN A 31 8.65 0.94 14.23
N THR A 32 8.83 0.68 12.94
CA THR A 32 7.80 0.97 11.93
C THR A 32 6.62 0.03 12.14
N LEU A 33 6.87 -1.27 12.30
CA LEU A 33 5.83 -2.25 12.64
C LEU A 33 4.99 -1.79 13.84
N ARG A 34 5.66 -1.49 14.97
CA ARG A 34 4.96 -1.11 16.21
C ARG A 34 4.17 0.19 16.11
N ARG A 35 4.75 1.22 15.48
CA ARG A 35 4.19 2.59 15.52
C ARG A 35 3.28 2.91 14.33
N TYR A 36 3.33 2.12 13.27
CA TYR A 36 2.53 2.31 12.07
C TYR A 36 1.60 1.10 11.88
N ASP A 37 2.15 -0.08 11.59
CA ASP A 37 1.36 -1.24 11.19
C ASP A 37 0.46 -1.79 12.32
N TRP A 38 0.98 -1.81 13.55
CA TRP A 38 0.28 -2.25 14.77
C TRP A 38 -0.28 -1.10 15.61
N ALA A 39 -0.30 0.11 15.04
CA ALA A 39 -0.80 1.28 15.75
C ALA A 39 -2.24 1.02 16.24
N GLN A 40 -2.42 1.16 17.55
CA GLN A 40 -3.70 1.04 18.24
C GLN A 40 -4.48 2.35 18.07
N VAL A 41 -5.02 2.55 16.88
CA VAL A 41 -5.76 3.75 16.48
C VAL A 41 -7.15 3.35 15.98
N ASP A 42 -8.14 4.24 16.13
CA ASP A 42 -9.40 4.07 15.43
C ASP A 42 -9.16 4.18 13.93
N ARG A 43 -9.39 3.08 13.21
CA ARG A 43 -9.12 2.96 11.77
C ARG A 43 -10.33 3.35 10.92
N LEU A 44 -11.49 3.65 11.50
CA LEU A 44 -12.68 3.97 10.71
C LEU A 44 -12.52 5.27 9.91
N ARG A 45 -11.78 6.23 10.47
CA ARG A 45 -11.63 7.60 9.95
C ARG A 45 -10.23 8.14 10.25
N LEU A 46 -9.88 9.31 9.69
CA LEU A 46 -8.67 10.00 10.14
C LEU A 46 -8.88 10.58 11.53
N SER A 47 -7.88 10.41 12.39
CA SER A 47 -7.79 11.02 13.70
C SER A 47 -6.39 11.60 13.92
N PRO A 48 -6.17 12.46 14.93
CA PRO A 48 -4.83 12.92 15.29
C PRO A 48 -3.85 11.77 15.50
N GLU A 49 -4.31 10.67 16.10
CA GLU A 49 -3.52 9.46 16.36
C GLU A 49 -3.14 8.76 15.05
N VAL A 50 -4.06 8.63 14.09
CA VAL A 50 -3.77 8.09 12.75
C VAL A 50 -2.72 8.95 12.03
N VAL A 51 -2.88 10.27 12.03
CA VAL A 51 -1.92 11.18 11.39
C VAL A 51 -0.56 11.09 12.08
N SER A 52 -0.53 11.00 13.42
CA SER A 52 0.70 10.83 14.19
C SER A 52 1.40 9.51 13.88
N ALA A 53 0.67 8.39 13.84
CA ALA A 53 1.18 7.07 13.48
C ALA A 53 1.83 7.09 12.09
N SER A 54 1.22 7.79 11.12
CA SER A 54 1.74 7.89 9.75
C SER A 54 3.17 8.46 9.67
N ARG A 55 3.58 9.28 10.65
CA ARG A 55 4.95 9.85 10.72
C ARG A 55 6.02 8.77 10.87
N SER A 56 5.68 7.62 11.45
CA SER A 56 6.57 6.48 11.64
C SER A 56 6.91 5.75 10.33
N LEU A 57 6.15 5.99 9.26
CA LEU A 57 6.48 5.56 7.90
C LEU A 57 7.04 6.75 7.08
N PHE A 58 7.92 7.55 7.69
CA PHE A 58 8.58 8.71 7.09
C PHE A 58 7.63 9.79 6.54
N SER A 59 6.40 9.87 7.03
CA SER A 59 5.47 10.93 6.65
C SER A 59 5.83 12.23 7.38
N ARG A 60 6.41 13.21 6.68
CA ARG A 60 6.69 14.55 7.23
C ARG A 60 5.46 15.45 7.14
N ILE A 61 4.44 15.15 7.96
CA ILE A 61 3.23 15.96 8.08
C ILE A 61 3.44 17.04 9.15
N SER A 62 3.41 18.31 8.73
CA SER A 62 3.45 19.47 9.64
C SER A 62 2.15 19.59 10.45
N ARG A 63 2.15 20.43 11.49
CA ARG A 63 0.95 20.66 12.30
C ARG A 63 -0.20 21.26 11.48
N GLU A 64 0.11 22.20 10.59
CA GLU A 64 -0.87 22.80 9.68
C GLU A 64 -1.49 21.75 8.73
N GLN A 65 -0.65 20.87 8.19
CA GLN A 65 -1.11 19.78 7.32
C GLN A 65 -1.98 18.77 8.05
N GLU A 66 -1.65 18.45 9.30
CA GLU A 66 -2.50 17.64 10.17
C GLU A 66 -3.87 18.29 10.38
N LEU A 67 -3.91 19.57 10.78
CA LEU A 67 -5.17 20.30 10.95
C LEU A 67 -6.00 20.32 9.67
N ARG A 68 -5.36 20.46 8.51
CA ARG A 68 -6.05 20.41 7.22
C ARG A 68 -6.66 19.05 6.94
N LEU A 69 -5.91 17.96 7.11
CA LEU A 69 -6.44 16.59 6.94
C LEU A 69 -7.62 16.33 7.87
N LEU A 70 -7.52 16.77 9.13
CA LEU A 70 -8.60 16.63 10.11
C LEU A 70 -9.83 17.48 9.77
N SER A 71 -9.66 18.66 9.17
CA SER A 71 -10.80 19.44 8.68
C SER A 71 -11.53 18.75 7.53
N LEU A 72 -10.79 18.08 6.63
CA LEU A 72 -11.37 17.34 5.49
C LEU A 72 -12.06 16.06 5.94
N ASN A 73 -11.59 15.46 7.03
CA ASN A 73 -12.15 14.25 7.61
C ASN A 73 -13.65 14.39 7.96
N VAL A 74 -14.10 15.59 8.35
CA VAL A 74 -15.49 15.86 8.76
C VAL A 74 -16.49 15.56 7.63
N ASN A 75 -16.12 15.89 6.38
CA ASN A 75 -16.98 15.73 5.22
C ASN A 75 -16.52 14.61 4.29
N ALA A 76 -15.56 13.79 4.73
CA ALA A 76 -15.04 12.70 3.92
C ALA A 76 -16.08 11.58 3.80
N PRO A 77 -16.29 11.01 2.59
CA PRO A 77 -17.31 10.00 2.38
C PRO A 77 -16.81 8.63 2.84
N TRP A 78 -16.51 8.45 4.12
CA TRP A 78 -15.88 7.23 4.65
C TRP A 78 -16.67 5.95 4.39
N ASP A 79 -18.00 6.03 4.47
CA ASP A 79 -18.89 4.87 4.44
C ASP A 79 -19.04 4.28 3.03
N ILE A 80 -18.52 4.94 1.99
CA ILE A 80 -18.55 4.41 0.61
C ILE A 80 -17.49 3.30 0.41
N VAL A 81 -16.50 3.21 1.31
CA VAL A 81 -15.50 2.13 1.32
C VAL A 81 -15.60 1.40 2.66
N PRO A 82 -16.13 0.17 2.68
CA PRO A 82 -16.21 -0.64 3.90
C PRO A 82 -14.85 -0.79 4.59
N PRO A 83 -14.81 -0.85 5.94
CA PRO A 83 -13.55 -1.01 6.68
C PRO A 83 -12.78 -2.28 6.35
N ASP A 84 -13.48 -3.34 5.97
CA ASP A 84 -12.95 -4.67 5.63
C ASP A 84 -12.75 -4.87 4.13
N ALA A 85 -13.02 -3.85 3.30
CA ALA A 85 -12.80 -3.91 1.88
C ALA A 85 -11.32 -4.21 1.58
N ARG A 86 -11.09 -4.97 0.52
CA ARG A 86 -9.74 -5.34 0.08
C ARG A 86 -9.48 -4.84 -1.33
N LEU A 87 -8.23 -4.45 -1.60
CA LEU A 87 -7.84 -3.94 -2.91
C LEU A 87 -8.09 -4.97 -4.02
N HIS A 88 -7.88 -6.26 -3.71
CA HIS A 88 -8.04 -7.34 -4.69
C HIS A 88 -9.47 -7.39 -5.29
N ASP A 89 -10.48 -7.09 -4.47
CA ASP A 89 -11.90 -7.06 -4.85
C ASP A 89 -12.31 -5.81 -5.66
N ALA A 90 -11.42 -4.82 -5.74
CA ALA A 90 -11.72 -3.53 -6.35
C ALA A 90 -11.54 -3.57 -7.87
N ASP A 91 -12.46 -4.23 -8.58
CA ASP A 91 -12.45 -4.29 -10.04
C ASP A 91 -12.75 -2.91 -10.68
N PRO A 92 -11.82 -2.34 -11.46
CA PRO A 92 -12.01 -1.06 -12.15
C PRO A 92 -12.98 -1.12 -13.35
N LEU A 93 -13.46 -2.29 -13.76
CA LEU A 93 -14.49 -2.42 -14.80
C LEU A 93 -15.91 -2.30 -14.23
N VAL A 94 -16.08 -2.51 -12.92
CA VAL A 94 -17.38 -2.41 -12.25
C VAL A 94 -17.70 -0.94 -11.99
N ARG A 95 -18.67 -0.41 -12.73
CA ARG A 95 -19.21 0.94 -12.51
C ARG A 95 -19.80 1.04 -11.10
N ASP A 96 -19.45 2.13 -10.41
CA ASP A 96 -19.80 2.42 -9.02
C ASP A 96 -19.39 1.33 -8.03
N GLY A 97 -18.40 0.50 -8.42
CA GLY A 97 -17.78 -0.52 -7.59
C GLY A 97 -16.74 0.04 -6.61
N LEU A 98 -16.10 -0.85 -5.86
CA LEU A 98 -15.13 -0.48 -4.81
C LEU A 98 -13.97 0.37 -5.34
N TYR A 99 -13.51 0.13 -6.57
CA TYR A 99 -12.41 0.91 -7.17
C TYR A 99 -12.79 2.38 -7.32
N GLY A 100 -13.94 2.67 -7.96
CA GLY A 100 -14.44 4.03 -8.13
C GLY A 100 -14.75 4.74 -6.81
N ARG A 101 -15.39 4.03 -5.87
CA ARG A 101 -15.69 4.56 -4.52
C ARG A 101 -14.42 4.93 -3.76
N ALA A 102 -13.40 4.08 -3.82
CA ALA A 102 -12.14 4.38 -3.16
C ALA A 102 -11.35 5.50 -3.84
N LEU A 103 -11.42 5.63 -5.17
CA LEU A 103 -10.90 6.81 -5.86
C LEU A 103 -11.61 8.10 -5.42
N THR A 104 -12.93 8.07 -5.24
CA THR A 104 -13.68 9.22 -4.70
C THR A 104 -13.17 9.64 -3.32
N LEU A 105 -13.02 8.69 -2.40
CA LEU A 105 -12.48 8.96 -1.06
C LEU A 105 -11.02 9.44 -1.11
N TYR A 106 -10.18 8.83 -1.96
CA TYR A 106 -8.79 9.25 -2.14
C TYR A 106 -8.68 10.68 -2.69
N ASN A 107 -9.44 10.99 -3.74
CA ASN A 107 -9.45 12.29 -4.40
C ASN A 107 -10.04 13.39 -3.52
N HIS A 108 -10.97 13.05 -2.62
CA HIS A 108 -11.45 13.99 -1.59
C HIS A 108 -10.29 14.56 -0.79
N PHE A 109 -9.38 13.69 -0.32
CA PHE A 109 -8.20 14.15 0.41
C PHE A 109 -7.18 14.78 -0.52
N LEU A 110 -6.83 14.14 -1.63
CA LEU A 110 -5.74 14.61 -2.51
C LEU A 110 -6.00 16.00 -3.11
N HIS A 111 -7.20 16.26 -3.61
CA HIS A 111 -7.49 17.53 -4.30
C HIS A 111 -7.86 18.67 -3.34
N GLN A 112 -8.33 18.35 -2.13
CA GLN A 112 -8.78 19.37 -1.18
C GLN A 112 -7.71 19.67 -0.11
N SER A 113 -6.64 18.89 0.00
CA SER A 113 -5.62 19.08 1.02
C SER A 113 -4.75 20.33 0.83
N GLY A 114 -4.73 20.93 -0.36
CA GLY A 114 -3.92 22.11 -0.65
C GLY A 114 -2.42 21.79 -0.79
N ASP A 115 -1.60 22.84 -0.84
CA ASP A 115 -0.17 22.73 -1.14
C ASP A 115 0.61 21.90 -0.08
N GLY A 116 1.52 21.06 -0.56
CA GLY A 116 2.45 20.29 0.29
C GLY A 116 1.89 18.99 0.89
N ILE A 117 0.62 18.66 0.65
CA ILE A 117 0.03 17.34 0.90
C ILE A 117 -0.13 16.61 -0.43
N ALA A 118 0.87 15.80 -0.78
CA ALA A 118 0.91 15.01 -2.01
C ALA A 118 0.47 13.54 -1.76
N ASP A 119 0.39 12.75 -2.83
CA ASP A 119 0.02 11.33 -2.83
C ASP A 119 0.65 10.54 -1.68
N ALA A 120 1.95 10.73 -1.43
CA ALA A 120 2.67 10.01 -0.39
C ALA A 120 2.07 10.20 1.02
N LYS A 121 1.57 11.39 1.37
CA LYS A 121 0.99 11.66 2.69
C LYS A 121 -0.45 11.16 2.80
N VAL A 122 -1.22 11.37 1.73
CA VAL A 122 -2.63 10.94 1.64
C VAL A 122 -2.71 9.42 1.68
N SER A 123 -1.96 8.74 0.81
CA SER A 123 -1.93 7.27 0.73
C SER A 123 -1.51 6.62 2.05
N LYS A 124 -0.47 7.12 2.72
CA LYS A 124 -0.04 6.60 4.03
C LYS A 124 -1.07 6.77 5.14
N SER A 125 -1.82 7.88 5.11
CA SER A 125 -2.87 8.14 6.10
C SER A 125 -4.09 7.27 5.84
N LEU A 126 -4.50 7.14 4.57
CA LEU A 126 -5.62 6.27 4.19
C LEU A 126 -5.29 4.79 4.37
N HIS A 127 -4.05 4.37 4.13
CA HIS A 127 -3.60 3.02 4.41
C HIS A 127 -3.80 2.63 5.87
N LEU A 128 -3.51 3.52 6.83
CA LEU A 128 -3.78 3.22 8.25
C LEU A 128 -5.26 2.99 8.55
N THR A 129 -6.16 3.64 7.80
CA THR A 129 -7.61 3.45 7.97
C THR A 129 -8.11 2.15 7.35
N ARG A 130 -7.57 1.75 6.18
CA ARG A 130 -7.95 0.51 5.47
C ARG A 130 -6.70 -0.15 4.89
N PRO A 131 -5.89 -0.86 5.72
CA PRO A 131 -4.58 -1.37 5.31
C PRO A 131 -4.66 -2.40 4.19
N ALA A 132 -5.76 -3.15 4.10
CA ALA A 132 -5.97 -4.13 3.04
C ALA A 132 -6.44 -3.51 1.71
N PHE A 133 -6.72 -2.20 1.68
CA PHE A 133 -7.27 -1.52 0.52
C PHE A 133 -6.33 -0.48 -0.08
N PHE A 134 -5.91 0.53 0.68
CA PHE A 134 -5.17 1.65 0.08
C PHE A 134 -3.69 1.30 -0.10
N PRO A 135 -3.14 1.33 -1.32
CA PRO A 135 -1.70 1.19 -1.53
C PRO A 135 -0.97 2.43 -1.01
N ILE A 136 0.28 2.25 -0.56
CA ILE A 136 1.17 3.36 -0.17
C ILE A 136 1.89 3.86 -1.43
N LEU A 137 1.66 5.11 -1.81
CA LEU A 137 2.13 5.69 -3.07
C LEU A 137 3.16 6.78 -2.82
N ASP A 138 4.30 6.41 -2.23
CA ASP A 138 5.41 7.34 -2.12
C ASP A 138 6.23 7.45 -3.42
N THR A 139 7.16 8.41 -3.44
CA THR A 139 7.99 8.70 -4.61
C THR A 139 8.78 7.49 -5.12
N GLN A 140 9.22 6.57 -4.25
CA GLN A 140 9.99 5.40 -4.67
C GLN A 140 9.06 4.36 -5.31
N VAL A 141 7.92 4.08 -4.67
CA VAL A 141 6.89 3.20 -5.24
C VAL A 141 6.39 3.73 -6.57
N LEU A 142 6.09 5.03 -6.67
CA LEU A 142 5.65 5.67 -7.92
C LEU A 142 6.70 5.60 -9.04
N LYS A 143 7.99 5.66 -8.70
CA LYS A 143 9.07 5.47 -9.68
C LYS A 143 9.13 4.04 -10.16
N LEU A 144 9.13 3.08 -9.22
CA LEU A 144 9.19 1.65 -9.51
C LEU A 144 8.01 1.20 -10.38
N TYR A 145 6.79 1.59 -10.01
CA TYR A 145 5.56 1.19 -10.71
C TYR A 145 5.28 1.96 -11.99
N ARG A 146 6.14 2.91 -12.41
CA ARG A 146 5.84 3.80 -13.54
C ARG A 146 5.46 3.04 -14.81
N THR A 147 6.22 2.01 -15.17
CA THR A 147 5.97 1.20 -16.37
C THR A 147 4.70 0.37 -16.23
N SER A 148 4.55 -0.36 -15.12
CA SER A 148 3.35 -1.16 -14.85
C SER A 148 2.07 -0.33 -14.82
N ALA A 149 2.13 0.89 -14.28
CA ALA A 149 1.02 1.83 -14.25
C ALA A 149 0.66 2.37 -15.64
N GLN A 150 1.63 2.54 -16.54
CA GLN A 150 1.36 2.92 -17.93
C GLN A 150 0.68 1.79 -18.70
N ILE A 151 1.15 0.56 -18.51
CA ILE A 151 0.52 -0.65 -19.07
C ILE A 151 -0.92 -0.75 -18.57
N ALA A 152 -1.12 -0.70 -17.25
CA ALA A 152 -2.44 -0.75 -16.64
C ALA A 152 -3.39 0.36 -17.14
N ALA A 153 -2.91 1.59 -17.32
CA ALA A 153 -3.73 2.69 -17.86
C ALA A 153 -4.20 2.42 -19.29
N ARG A 154 -3.31 1.89 -20.15
CA ARG A 154 -3.67 1.50 -21.51
C ARG A 154 -4.67 0.36 -21.51
N ASP A 155 -4.39 -0.71 -20.78
CA ASP A 155 -5.23 -1.90 -20.73
C ASP A 155 -6.64 -1.56 -20.21
N LEU A 156 -6.75 -0.67 -19.20
CA LEU A 156 -8.04 -0.16 -18.74
C LEU A 156 -8.77 0.68 -19.78
N SER A 157 -8.05 1.50 -20.54
CA SER A 157 -8.64 2.32 -21.61
C SER A 157 -9.18 1.43 -22.73
N GLU A 158 -8.42 0.41 -23.15
CA GLU A 158 -8.81 -0.57 -24.15
C GLU A 158 -10.02 -1.41 -23.70
N ALA A 159 -10.09 -1.74 -22.41
CA ALA A 159 -11.21 -2.43 -21.80
C ALA A 159 -12.45 -1.53 -21.55
N GLY A 160 -12.39 -0.23 -21.86
CA GLY A 160 -13.51 0.70 -21.68
C GLY A 160 -13.84 1.01 -20.21
N SER A 161 -12.86 0.89 -19.30
CA SER A 161 -13.07 1.22 -17.89
C SER A 161 -13.47 2.69 -17.72
N PRO A 162 -14.51 3.00 -16.91
CA PRO A 162 -14.87 4.38 -16.58
C PRO A 162 -13.83 5.08 -15.69
N TYR A 163 -12.88 4.32 -15.14
CA TYR A 163 -11.84 4.81 -14.23
C TYR A 163 -10.44 4.80 -14.85
N ALA A 164 -10.34 4.61 -16.18
CA ALA A 164 -9.07 4.63 -16.90
C ALA A 164 -8.44 6.04 -16.84
N PRO A 165 -7.27 6.21 -16.18
CA PRO A 165 -6.57 7.48 -16.19
C PRO A 165 -5.80 7.65 -17.51
N PRO A 166 -5.56 8.89 -17.97
CA PRO A 166 -4.98 9.14 -19.29
C PRO A 166 -3.52 8.69 -19.45
N ARG A 167 -2.79 8.48 -18.34
CA ARG A 167 -1.35 8.19 -18.40
C ARG A 167 -0.90 7.02 -17.54
N ARG A 168 -1.40 6.92 -16.30
CA ARG A 168 -0.89 5.96 -15.30
C ARG A 168 -1.97 5.54 -14.32
N ALA A 169 -2.20 4.23 -14.22
CA ALA A 169 -3.12 3.61 -13.26
C ALA A 169 -2.32 2.89 -12.17
N PHE A 170 -1.76 3.64 -11.23
CA PHE A 170 -0.91 3.08 -10.16
C PHE A 170 -1.67 2.09 -9.27
N TRP A 171 -2.91 2.42 -8.93
CA TRP A 171 -3.76 1.56 -8.12
C TRP A 171 -4.05 0.23 -8.80
N GLU A 172 -4.40 0.26 -10.08
CA GLU A 172 -4.62 -0.96 -10.84
C GLU A 172 -3.35 -1.79 -10.99
N ALA A 173 -2.20 -1.16 -11.27
CA ALA A 173 -0.94 -1.88 -11.34
C ALA A 173 -0.60 -2.58 -10.00
N PHE A 174 -0.82 -1.91 -8.87
CA PHE A 174 -0.61 -2.48 -7.55
C PHE A 174 -1.62 -3.59 -7.23
N ARG A 175 -2.90 -3.39 -7.58
CA ARG A 175 -3.96 -4.40 -7.41
C ARG A 175 -3.63 -5.68 -8.18
N GLN A 176 -3.17 -5.56 -9.41
CA GLN A 176 -2.77 -6.69 -10.25
C GLN A 176 -1.62 -7.49 -9.61
N ASP A 177 -0.65 -6.82 -8.99
CA ASP A 177 0.43 -7.51 -8.29
C ASP A 177 -0.08 -8.22 -7.03
N VAL A 178 -0.99 -7.61 -6.25
CA VAL A 178 -1.65 -8.28 -5.11
C VAL A 178 -2.38 -9.55 -5.56
N ILE A 179 -3.14 -9.49 -6.66
CA ILE A 179 -3.89 -10.65 -7.19
C ILE A 179 -2.94 -11.74 -7.66
N ARG A 180 -1.95 -11.40 -8.50
CA ARG A 180 -1.00 -12.37 -9.07
C ARG A 180 -0.12 -13.01 -8.01
N ALA A 181 0.16 -12.30 -6.92
CA ALA A 181 1.00 -12.79 -5.84
C ALA A 181 0.24 -13.72 -4.87
N GLY A 182 -1.06 -13.93 -5.00
CA GLY A 182 -1.92 -14.63 -4.02
C GLY A 182 -1.31 -15.91 -3.43
N ASP A 183 -0.93 -16.88 -4.28
CA ASP A 183 -0.34 -18.14 -3.83
C ASP A 183 1.03 -17.95 -3.16
N GLY A 184 1.84 -17.00 -3.67
CA GLY A 184 3.14 -16.69 -3.09
C GLY A 184 3.05 -15.96 -1.75
N LEU A 185 2.06 -15.08 -1.59
CA LEU A 185 1.75 -14.41 -0.32
C LEU A 185 1.25 -15.41 0.72
N ALA A 186 0.41 -16.38 0.32
CA ALA A 186 -0.02 -17.45 1.21
C ALA A 186 1.17 -18.29 1.70
N ALA A 187 2.03 -18.76 0.78
CA ALA A 187 3.23 -19.51 1.14
C ALA A 187 4.24 -18.68 1.98
N LEU A 188 4.36 -17.37 1.73
CA LEU A 188 5.17 -16.46 2.53
C LEU A 188 4.65 -16.37 3.96
N ARG A 189 3.33 -16.20 4.14
CA ARG A 189 2.71 -16.14 5.47
C ARG A 189 2.92 -17.43 6.23
N ASP A 190 2.76 -18.58 5.57
CA ASP A 190 2.98 -19.88 6.21
C ASP A 190 4.44 -20.06 6.63
N ALA A 191 5.41 -19.67 5.79
CA ALA A 191 6.82 -19.66 6.18
C ALA A 191 7.07 -18.73 7.38
N ALA A 192 6.51 -17.53 7.37
CA ALA A 192 6.71 -16.53 8.41
C ALA A 192 6.07 -16.89 9.75
N ARG A 193 4.91 -17.55 9.77
CA ARG A 193 4.31 -18.09 11.00
C ARG A 193 5.17 -19.16 11.67
N ASN A 194 5.98 -19.87 10.88
CA ASN A 194 6.88 -20.92 11.36
C ASN A 194 8.31 -20.40 11.60
N ASP A 195 8.57 -19.08 11.50
CA ASP A 195 9.87 -18.50 11.80
C ASP A 195 10.09 -18.40 13.32
N ASP A 196 11.32 -18.66 13.77
CA ASP A 196 11.68 -18.62 15.18
C ASP A 196 11.62 -17.19 15.78
N HIS A 197 11.61 -16.14 14.94
CA HIS A 197 11.59 -14.76 15.41
C HIS A 197 10.14 -14.28 15.63
N PRO A 198 9.71 -13.94 16.87
CA PRO A 198 8.31 -13.64 17.18
C PRO A 198 7.70 -12.51 16.35
N VAL A 199 8.48 -11.45 16.08
CA VAL A 199 8.07 -10.30 15.26
C VAL A 199 7.68 -10.70 13.83
N VAL A 200 8.30 -11.74 13.27
CA VAL A 200 8.07 -12.23 11.90
C VAL A 200 6.76 -13.00 11.85
N ALA A 201 6.54 -13.89 12.82
CA ALA A 201 5.29 -14.62 12.99
C ALA A 201 4.10 -13.67 13.23
N GLU A 202 4.25 -12.68 14.11
CA GLU A 202 3.22 -11.67 14.38
C GLU A 202 2.90 -10.82 13.13
N ALA A 203 3.93 -10.41 12.38
CA ALA A 203 3.76 -9.66 11.14
C ALA A 203 3.02 -10.49 10.07
N ALA A 204 3.21 -11.80 10.04
CA ALA A 204 2.53 -12.71 9.12
C ALA A 204 1.00 -12.75 9.31
N ASP A 205 0.50 -12.40 10.49
CA ASP A 205 -0.94 -12.35 10.78
C ASP A 205 -1.50 -10.93 10.72
N GLN A 206 -0.71 -9.92 11.09
CA GLN A 206 -1.20 -8.54 11.20
C GLN A 206 -1.07 -7.70 9.91
N LEU A 207 -0.07 -7.97 9.07
CA LEU A 207 0.14 -7.17 7.86
C LEU A 207 -0.84 -7.59 6.77
N SER A 208 -1.40 -6.62 6.06
CA SER A 208 -2.20 -6.89 4.87
C SER A 208 -1.34 -7.30 3.67
N ASP A 209 -1.94 -7.97 2.69
CA ASP A 209 -1.23 -8.29 1.44
C ASP A 209 -0.73 -7.04 0.72
N VAL A 210 -1.51 -5.95 0.77
CA VAL A 210 -1.10 -4.64 0.25
C VAL A 210 0.19 -4.14 0.93
N ARG A 211 0.29 -4.28 2.25
CA ARG A 211 1.47 -3.87 3.01
C ARG A 211 2.68 -4.77 2.72
N ILE A 212 2.47 -6.09 2.56
CA ILE A 212 3.53 -7.02 2.18
C ILE A 212 4.07 -6.68 0.77
N ILE A 213 3.19 -6.42 -0.21
CA ILE A 213 3.61 -5.98 -1.55
C ILE A 213 4.37 -4.65 -1.50
N ASP A 214 3.98 -3.72 -0.62
CA ASP A 214 4.73 -2.47 -0.44
C ASP A 214 6.14 -2.72 0.11
N ILE A 215 6.29 -3.58 1.13
CA ILE A 215 7.59 -3.98 1.68
C ILE A 215 8.49 -4.58 0.59
N LEU A 216 7.93 -5.49 -0.21
CA LEU A 216 8.61 -6.11 -1.33
C LEU A 216 9.02 -5.06 -2.39
N ALA A 217 8.14 -4.13 -2.75
CA ALA A 217 8.43 -3.03 -3.67
C ALA A 217 9.57 -2.11 -3.16
N TRP A 218 9.58 -1.82 -1.86
CA TRP A 218 10.64 -1.04 -1.22
C TRP A 218 12.00 -1.72 -1.29
N SER A 219 12.04 -3.05 -1.13
CA SER A 219 13.29 -3.82 -1.24
C SER A 219 13.92 -3.68 -2.64
N ILE A 220 13.12 -3.79 -3.70
CA ILE A 220 13.57 -3.61 -5.09
C ILE A 220 14.11 -2.19 -5.30
N SER A 221 13.36 -1.18 -4.82
CA SER A 221 13.77 0.22 -4.94
C SER A 221 15.12 0.49 -4.26
N ARG A 222 15.38 -0.13 -3.09
CA ARG A 222 16.67 -0.04 -2.39
C ARG A 222 17.79 -0.74 -3.16
N GLN A 223 17.52 -1.91 -3.73
CA GLN A 223 18.50 -2.65 -4.54
C GLN A 223 18.91 -1.83 -5.77
N ILE A 224 17.95 -1.31 -6.54
CA ILE A 224 18.22 -0.46 -7.72
C ILE A 224 19.06 0.77 -7.33
N ALA A 225 18.71 1.43 -6.22
CA ALA A 225 19.48 2.56 -5.73
C ALA A 225 20.92 2.17 -5.38
N SER A 226 21.14 1.01 -4.74
CA SER A 226 22.49 0.54 -4.37
C SER A 226 23.37 0.16 -5.57
N THR A 227 22.77 -0.33 -6.66
CA THR A 227 23.49 -0.68 -7.90
C THR A 227 23.85 0.56 -8.72
N SER A 228 23.10 1.66 -8.60
CA SER A 228 23.34 2.91 -9.34
C SER A 228 24.58 3.70 -8.87
N TRP A 229 25.25 3.26 -7.78
CA TRP A 229 26.47 3.87 -7.23
C TRP A 229 27.71 2.98 -7.35
N ARG A 230 27.62 1.87 -8.12
CA ARG A 230 28.76 1.02 -8.49
C ARG A 230 29.04 1.17 -9.98
#